data_AF-A0AAV6YM40-F1
#
_entry.id   AF-A0AAV6YM40-F1
#
_cell.length_a   1.000
_cell.length_b   1.000
_cell.length_c   1.000
_cell.angle_alpha   90.00
_cell.angle_beta   90.00
_cell.angle_gamma   90.00
#
_symmetry.space_group_name_H-M   'P 1'
#
loop_
_entity.id
_entity.type
_entity.pdbx_description
1 polymer ?
#
loop_
_entity_poly.entity_id
_entity_poly.type
_entity_poly.pdbx_seq_one_letter_code
_entity_poly.pdbx_strand_id
1 'polypeptide(L)'
;MCERQTKTPINEQVHHCCEASYAKRRKCFTDLGVDTSYQPPAFDENVFNVGANICEGTEEEKQAKRLILLIKAIKLKPTMSHENLKGCIEEFTKVREKCCAAEDHQVCFDTE
;
A
#
# COMPACT_ATOMS: atom_id res chain seq x y z
N MET A 1 -10.99 -5.44 -12.11
CA MET A 1 -10.66 -6.18 -10.88
C MET A 1 -11.29 -7.58 -10.89
N CYS A 2 -12.61 -7.72 -11.00
CA CYS A 2 -13.26 -9.05 -11.04
C CYS A 2 -12.69 -10.01 -12.09
N GLU A 3 -12.40 -9.54 -13.30
CA GLU A 3 -11.75 -10.37 -14.32
C GLU A 3 -10.39 -10.95 -13.89
N ARG A 4 -9.62 -10.22 -13.07
CA ARG A 4 -8.35 -10.69 -12.53
C ARG A 4 -8.59 -11.73 -11.43
N GLN A 5 -9.55 -11.48 -10.55
CA GLN A 5 -9.94 -12.41 -9.49
C GLN A 5 -10.44 -13.74 -10.04
N THR A 6 -11.20 -13.75 -11.15
CA THR A 6 -11.66 -14.99 -11.80
C THR A 6 -10.50 -15.81 -12.37
N LYS A 7 -9.45 -15.15 -12.88
CA LYS A 7 -8.27 -15.84 -13.42
C LYS A 7 -7.30 -16.31 -12.34
N THR A 8 -7.19 -15.56 -11.25
CA THR A 8 -6.29 -15.86 -10.13
C THR A 8 -7.01 -15.51 -8.84
N PRO A 9 -7.76 -16.46 -8.24
CA PRO A 9 -8.48 -16.22 -7.00
C PRO A 9 -7.48 -16.04 -5.84
N ILE A 10 -7.63 -14.94 -5.10
CA ILE A 10 -6.74 -14.58 -3.98
C ILE A 10 -7.54 -14.41 -2.68
N ASN A 11 -8.69 -13.74 -2.76
CA ASN A 11 -9.56 -13.43 -1.62
C ASN A 11 -11.01 -13.84 -1.90
N GLU A 12 -11.57 -14.70 -1.05
CA GLU A 12 -12.93 -15.25 -1.20
C GLU A 12 -14.03 -14.19 -1.10
N GLN A 13 -13.84 -13.15 -0.28
CA GLN A 13 -14.82 -12.07 -0.13
C GLN A 13 -14.93 -11.23 -1.43
N VAL A 14 -13.80 -10.98 -2.08
CA VAL A 14 -13.75 -10.33 -3.41
C VAL A 14 -14.40 -11.22 -4.47
N HIS A 15 -14.15 -12.53 -4.43
CA HIS A 15 -14.78 -13.49 -5.34
C HIS A 15 -16.31 -13.46 -5.18
N HIS A 16 -16.80 -13.54 -3.94
CA HIS A 16 -18.22 -13.42 -3.62
C HIS A 16 -18.84 -12.13 -4.20
N CYS A 17 -18.22 -10.96 -3.95
CA CYS A 17 -18.74 -9.70 -4.48
C CYS A 17 -18.74 -9.62 -6.01
N CYS A 18 -17.83 -10.33 -6.69
CA CYS A 18 -17.79 -10.36 -8.14
C CYS A 18 -18.92 -11.18 -8.77
N GLU A 19 -19.30 -12.30 -8.16
CA GLU A 19 -20.27 -13.26 -8.70
C GLU A 19 -21.69 -13.11 -8.18
N ALA A 20 -21.88 -12.69 -6.92
CA ALA A 20 -23.18 -12.74 -6.26
C ALA A 20 -24.30 -11.94 -6.95
N SER A 21 -23.98 -10.72 -7.43
CA SER A 21 -24.94 -9.90 -8.18
C SER A 21 -24.24 -8.76 -8.91
N TYR A 22 -24.45 -8.65 -10.22
CA TYR A 22 -23.93 -7.52 -11.01
C TYR A 22 -24.47 -6.17 -10.51
N ALA A 23 -25.79 -6.08 -10.28
CA ALA A 23 -26.44 -4.85 -9.85
C ALA A 23 -26.00 -4.39 -8.44
N LYS A 24 -25.74 -5.33 -7.52
CA LYS A 24 -25.30 -5.02 -6.16
C LYS A 24 -23.78 -4.99 -5.97
N ARG A 25 -23.01 -5.30 -7.01
CA ARG A 25 -21.54 -5.45 -6.95
C ARG A 25 -20.86 -4.26 -6.28
N ARG A 26 -21.20 -3.03 -6.68
CA ARG A 26 -20.61 -1.81 -6.10
C ARG A 26 -20.88 -1.70 -4.60
N LYS A 27 -22.13 -1.93 -4.19
CA LYS A 27 -22.51 -1.92 -2.77
C LYS A 27 -21.79 -3.01 -1.99
N CYS A 28 -21.70 -4.22 -2.53
CA CYS A 28 -20.95 -5.32 -1.92
C CYS A 28 -19.50 -4.91 -1.61
N PHE A 29 -18.79 -4.30 -2.58
CA PHE A 29 -17.42 -3.82 -2.36
C PHE A 29 -17.32 -2.68 -1.33
N THR A 30 -18.29 -1.77 -1.28
CA THR A 30 -18.32 -0.70 -0.27
C THR A 30 -18.55 -1.25 1.13
N ASP A 31 -19.32 -2.33 1.26
CA ASP A 31 -19.64 -2.95 2.54
C ASP A 31 -18.54 -3.95 3.00
N LEU A 32 -17.50 -4.20 2.19
CA LEU A 32 -16.38 -5.09 2.57
C LEU A 32 -15.56 -4.48 3.72
N GLY A 33 -15.28 -5.32 4.72
CA GLY A 33 -14.39 -5.01 5.83
C GLY A 33 -12.97 -5.52 5.64
N VAL A 34 -12.19 -5.49 6.73
CA VAL A 34 -10.86 -6.11 6.78
C VAL A 34 -11.02 -7.63 6.66
N ASP A 35 -10.19 -8.25 5.81
CA ASP A 35 -10.16 -9.70 5.70
C ASP A 35 -9.46 -10.33 6.91
N THR A 36 -10.23 -10.94 7.80
CA THR A 36 -9.72 -11.60 9.01
C THR A 36 -8.96 -12.90 8.70
N SER A 37 -9.10 -13.45 7.50
CA SER A 37 -8.36 -14.65 7.07
C SER A 37 -6.95 -14.34 6.56
N TYR A 38 -6.67 -13.06 6.27
CA TYR A 38 -5.38 -12.62 5.77
C TYR A 38 -4.29 -12.74 6.85
N GLN A 39 -3.22 -13.46 6.52
CA GLN A 39 -2.03 -13.56 7.36
C GLN A 39 -0.97 -12.59 6.83
N PRO A 40 -0.60 -11.56 7.61
CA PRO A 40 0.47 -10.66 7.22
C PRO A 40 1.79 -11.41 7.05
N PRO A 41 2.62 -11.03 6.08
CA PRO A 41 3.98 -11.54 6.02
C PRO A 41 4.76 -11.12 7.27
N ALA A 42 5.86 -11.83 7.56
CA ALA A 42 6.81 -11.39 8.58
C ALA A 42 7.33 -9.99 8.26
N PHE A 43 7.59 -9.20 9.29
CA PHE A 43 8.22 -7.90 9.13
C PHE A 43 9.64 -8.09 8.58
N ASP A 44 9.95 -7.38 7.50
CA ASP A 44 11.27 -7.33 6.90
C ASP A 44 11.56 -5.85 6.59
N GLU A 45 12.63 -5.33 7.17
CA GLU A 45 13.08 -3.94 7.02
C GLU A 45 13.34 -3.60 5.54
N ASN A 46 13.73 -4.59 4.74
CA ASN A 46 13.95 -4.44 3.31
C ASN A 46 12.65 -4.17 2.52
N VAL A 47 11.47 -4.47 3.09
CA VAL A 47 10.18 -4.21 2.43
C VAL A 47 9.95 -2.72 2.25
N PHE A 48 10.44 -1.91 3.19
CA PHE A 48 10.38 -0.44 3.18
C PHE A 48 11.64 0.21 2.65
N ASN A 49 12.65 -0.59 2.29
CA ASN A 49 13.90 -0.12 1.71
C ASN A 49 13.68 0.24 0.24
N VAL A 50 12.92 1.32 0.05
CA VAL A 50 12.71 1.96 -1.24
C VAL A 50 13.88 2.93 -1.50
N GLY A 51 14.64 3.34 -0.47
CA GLY A 51 15.88 4.10 -0.60
C GLY A 51 15.76 5.37 -1.45
N ALA A 52 16.91 5.86 -1.93
CA ALA A 52 17.01 7.03 -2.81
C ALA A 52 16.17 6.94 -4.10
N ASN A 53 15.78 5.74 -4.53
CA ASN A 53 15.05 5.54 -5.77
C ASN A 53 13.64 6.17 -5.74
N ILE A 54 13.11 6.52 -4.57
CA ILE A 54 11.82 7.21 -4.45
C ILE A 54 11.89 8.67 -4.94
N CYS A 55 13.10 9.23 -5.02
CA CYS A 55 13.35 10.60 -5.48
C CYS A 55 13.45 10.69 -7.01
N GLU A 56 13.61 9.56 -7.69
CA GLU A 56 13.87 9.48 -9.13
C GLU A 56 12.59 9.23 -9.95
N GLY A 57 12.59 9.71 -11.19
CA GLY A 57 11.52 9.49 -12.17
C GLY A 57 10.58 10.68 -12.36
N THR A 58 9.51 10.48 -13.13
CA THR A 58 8.43 11.47 -13.29
C THR A 58 7.57 11.55 -12.03
N GLU A 59 6.72 12.57 -11.90
CA GLU A 59 5.82 12.67 -10.75
C GLU A 59 4.84 11.49 -10.65
N GLU A 60 4.39 10.95 -11.79
CA GLU A 60 3.55 9.76 -11.85
C GLU A 60 4.30 8.52 -11.33
N GLU A 61 5.56 8.34 -11.71
CA GLU A 61 6.39 7.24 -11.25
C GLU A 61 6.68 7.34 -9.74
N LYS A 62 6.97 8.55 -9.25
CA LYS A 62 7.12 8.81 -7.82
C LYS A 62 5.82 8.54 -7.06
N GLN A 63 4.67 8.92 -7.62
CA GLN A 63 3.37 8.62 -7.02
C GLN A 63 3.10 7.11 -6.99
N ALA A 64 3.43 6.38 -8.06
CA ALA A 64 3.30 4.93 -8.11
C ALA A 64 4.17 4.25 -7.04
N LYS A 65 5.43 4.67 -6.87
CA LYS A 65 6.33 4.18 -5.81
C LYS A 65 5.75 4.41 -4.41
N ARG A 66 5.17 5.59 -4.15
CA ARG A 66 4.46 5.90 -2.89
C ARG A 66 3.28 4.97 -2.64
N LEU A 67 2.44 4.75 -3.65
CA LEU A 67 1.29 3.86 -3.54
C LEU A 67 1.70 2.41 -3.28
N ILE A 68 2.79 1.94 -3.90
CA ILE A 68 3.35 0.60 -3.65
C ILE A 68 3.79 0.46 -2.19
N LEU A 69 4.47 1.47 -1.64
CA LEU A 69 4.89 1.46 -0.23
C LEU A 69 3.69 1.42 0.71
N LEU A 70 2.65 2.22 0.42
CA LEU A 70 1.43 2.22 1.21
C LEU A 70 0.74 0.85 1.19
N ILE A 71 0.64 0.20 0.02
CA ILE A 71 0.09 -1.14 -0.10
C ILE A 71 0.90 -2.15 0.73
N LYS A 72 2.24 -2.06 0.71
CA LYS A 72 3.11 -2.91 1.54
C LYS A 72 2.88 -2.68 3.04
N ALA A 73 2.74 -1.43 3.48
CA ALA A 73 2.46 -1.08 4.87
C ALA A 73 1.12 -1.68 5.35
N ILE A 74 0.06 -1.51 4.56
CA ILE A 74 -1.28 -2.06 4.88
C ILE A 74 -1.23 -3.60 4.93
N LYS A 75 -0.53 -4.24 4.00
CA LYS A 75 -0.32 -5.70 4.02
C LYS A 75 0.42 -6.18 5.27
N LEU A 76 1.33 -5.38 5.82
CA LEU A 76 2.07 -5.75 7.02
C LEU A 76 1.27 -5.53 8.31
N LYS A 77 0.41 -4.52 8.33
CA LYS A 77 -0.46 -4.15 9.47
C LYS A 77 -1.90 -3.90 8.99
N PRO A 78 -2.67 -4.94 8.64
CA PRO A 78 -4.00 -4.80 8.02
C PRO A 78 -5.05 -4.19 8.95
N THR A 79 -4.84 -4.23 10.27
CA THR A 79 -5.75 -3.68 11.28
C THR A 79 -5.33 -2.28 11.75
N MET A 80 -4.41 -1.62 11.04
CA MET A 80 -4.04 -0.24 11.35
C MET A 80 -5.22 0.70 11.13
N SER A 81 -5.47 1.61 12.08
CA SER A 81 -6.53 2.61 11.93
C SER A 81 -6.23 3.55 10.76
N HIS A 82 -7.28 4.11 10.15
CA HIS A 82 -7.13 5.09 9.07
C HIS A 82 -6.34 6.33 9.52
N GLU A 83 -6.51 6.75 10.78
CA GLU A 83 -5.77 7.88 11.37
C GLU A 83 -4.27 7.58 11.51
N ASN A 84 -3.92 6.40 12.04
CA ASN A 84 -2.51 5.99 12.15
C ASN A 84 -1.88 5.84 10.76
N LEU A 85 -2.61 5.27 9.81
CA LEU A 85 -2.14 5.13 8.43
C LEU A 85 -1.89 6.50 7.79
N LYS A 86 -2.80 7.46 7.98
CA LYS A 86 -2.63 8.83 7.51
C LYS A 86 -1.41 9.50 8.13
N GLY A 87 -1.23 9.37 9.46
CA GLY A 87 -0.05 9.88 10.15
C GLY A 87 1.25 9.29 9.62
N CYS A 88 1.30 7.98 9.39
CA CYS A 88 2.47 7.32 8.78
C CYS A 88 2.78 7.85 7.37
N ILE A 89 1.76 8.10 6.54
CA ILE A 89 1.94 8.66 5.19
C ILE A 89 2.48 10.10 5.28
N GLU A 90 1.98 10.90 6.20
CA GLU A 90 2.40 12.29 6.40
C GLU A 90 3.86 12.36 6.87
N GLU A 91 4.24 11.59 7.89
CA GLU A 91 5.63 11.51 8.35
C GLU A 91 6.56 10.99 7.26
N PHE A 92 6.18 9.92 6.55
CA PHE A 92 6.97 9.42 5.43
C PHE A 92 7.14 10.46 4.31
N THR A 93 6.11 11.27 4.06
CA THR A 93 6.17 12.35 3.06
C THR A 93 7.16 13.43 3.46
N LYS A 94 7.21 13.80 4.74
CA LYS A 94 8.20 14.76 5.27
C LYS A 94 9.62 14.23 5.13
N VAL A 95 9.87 12.98 5.55
CA VAL A 95 11.19 12.33 5.42
C VAL A 95 11.63 12.27 3.96
N ARG A 96 10.71 11.90 3.05
CA ARG A 96 10.99 11.89 1.61
C ARG A 96 11.38 13.28 1.10
N GLU A 97 10.61 14.31 1.42
CA GLU A 97 10.88 15.67 0.95
C GLU A 97 12.22 16.20 1.46
N LYS A 98 12.55 15.89 2.72
CA LYS A 98 13.84 16.19 3.32
C LYS A 98 14.99 15.45 2.62
N CYS A 99 14.89 14.13 2.49
CA CYS A 99 15.98 13.32 1.96
C CYS A 99 16.17 13.41 0.45
N CYS A 100 15.10 13.67 -0.32
CA CYS A 100 15.21 13.93 -1.75
C CYS A 100 15.75 15.34 -2.08
N ALA A 101 15.86 16.22 -1.08
CA ALA A 101 16.50 17.53 -1.22
C ALA A 101 17.96 17.53 -0.73
N ALA A 102 18.43 16.45 -0.10
CA ALA A 102 19.80 16.29 0.38
C ALA A 102 20.75 15.97 -0.78
N GLU A 103 22.05 16.23 -0.62
CA GLU A 103 23.07 15.86 -1.62
C GLU A 103 23.25 14.35 -1.73
N ASP A 104 23.22 13.63 -0.60
CA ASP A 104 23.26 12.17 -0.54
C ASP A 104 21.93 11.64 0.00
N HIS A 105 21.04 11.28 -0.93
CA HIS A 105 19.71 10.75 -0.61
C HIS A 105 19.79 9.48 0.24
N GLN A 106 20.73 8.57 -0.07
CA GLN A 106 20.78 7.26 0.55
C GLN A 106 21.22 7.38 2.01
N VAL A 107 22.28 8.15 2.26
CA VAL A 107 22.75 8.41 3.63
C VAL A 107 21.66 9.09 4.46
N CYS A 108 20.89 10.01 3.88
CA CYS A 108 19.76 10.63 4.59
C CYS A 108 18.68 9.60 4.96
N PHE A 109 18.25 8.75 4.03
CA PHE A 109 17.24 7.72 4.33
C PHE A 109 17.72 6.67 5.34
N ASP A 110 19.02 6.39 5.40
CA ASP A 110 19.59 5.45 6.36
C ASP A 110 19.70 6.05 7.79
N THR A 111 19.58 7.37 7.94
CA THR A 111 19.72 8.07 9.23
C THR A 111 18.39 8.53 9.86
N GLU A 112 17.32 8.65 9.08
CA GLU A 112 15.97 8.99 9.55
C GLU A 112 15.16 7.78 9.99
#